data_AF-A0A7S7QUT2-F1
#
_entry.id   AF-A0A7S7QUT2-F1
#
_cell.length_a   1.000
_cell.length_b   1.000
_cell.length_c   1.000
_cell.angle_alpha   90.00
_cell.angle_beta   90.00
_cell.angle_gamma   90.00
#
_symmetry.space_group_name_H-M   'P 1'
#
loop_
_entity.id
_entity.type
_entity.pdbx_description
1 polymer ?
#
loop_
_entity_poly.entity_id
_entity_poly.type
_entity_poly.pdbx_seq_one_letter_code
_entity_poly.pdbx_strand_id
1 'polypeptide(L)' 'MSKVRRAIIREWMTLAREQRQFPAQASAFAKVAIARHTLPRRRRTAQDIVMGWCGRAPGGPDLAA' A
#
# COMPACT_ATOMS: atom_id res chain seq x y z
N MET A 1 -14.01 -4.46 6.42
CA MET A 1 -12.72 -3.88 5.95
C MET A 1 -12.61 -2.42 6.45
N SER A 2 -11.51 -2.02 7.11
CA SER A 2 -11.36 -0.66 7.69
C SER A 2 -11.49 0.45 6.64
N LYS A 3 -12.02 1.63 7.02
CA LYS A 3 -12.18 2.81 6.15
C LYS A 3 -10.83 3.27 5.58
N VAL A 4 -9.79 3.29 6.43
CA VAL A 4 -8.41 3.66 6.06
C VAL A 4 -7.84 2.67 5.03
N ARG A 5 -7.98 1.36 5.27
CA ARG A 5 -7.52 0.32 4.33
C ARG A 5 -8.18 0.47 2.95
N ARG A 6 -9.49 0.73 2.91
CA ARG A 6 -10.22 0.95 1.64
C ARG A 6 -9.84 2.25 0.94
N ALA A 7 -9.48 3.30 1.68
CA ALA A 7 -9.00 4.56 1.10
C ALA A 7 -7.64 4.34 0.43
N ILE A 8 -6.69 3.75 1.16
CA ILE A 8 -5.35 3.47 0.66
C ILE A 8 -5.35 2.55 -0.56
N ILE A 9 -6.16 1.48 -0.57
CA ILE A 9 -6.28 0.61 -1.75
C ILE A 9 -6.88 1.36 -2.95
N ARG A 10 -7.83 2.27 -2.73
CA ARG A 10 -8.40 3.08 -3.82
C ARG A 10 -7.37 4.04 -4.40
N GLU A 11 -6.65 4.78 -3.55
CA GLU A 11 -5.55 5.65 -3.98
C GLU A 11 -4.49 4.84 -4.73
N TRP A 12 -4.13 3.67 -4.23
CA TRP A 12 -3.21 2.76 -4.92
C TRP A 12 -3.72 2.40 -6.32
N MET A 13 -4.99 2.01 -6.44
CA MET A 13 -5.60 1.64 -7.73
C MET A 13 -5.74 2.80 -8.72
N THR A 14 -5.69 4.06 -8.26
CA THR A 14 -5.64 5.22 -9.17
C THR A 14 -4.28 5.40 -9.85
N LEU A 15 -3.22 4.75 -9.35
CA LEU A 15 -1.92 4.78 -10.00
C LEU A 15 -1.91 3.90 -11.26
N ALA A 16 -1.10 4.32 -12.23
CA ALA A 16 -0.83 3.56 -13.45
C ALA A 16 -0.29 2.16 -13.09
N ARG A 17 -0.60 1.16 -13.93
CA ARG A 17 -0.24 -0.23 -13.64
C ARG A 17 1.26 -0.42 -13.50
N GLU A 18 2.07 0.28 -14.29
CA GLU A 18 3.53 0.21 -14.20
C GLU A 18 3.99 0.62 -12.80
N GLN A 19 3.47 1.73 -12.27
CA GLN A 19 3.81 2.20 -10.93
C GLN A 19 3.38 1.21 -9.84
N ARG A 20 2.34 0.42 -10.09
CA ARG A 20 1.88 -0.59 -9.13
C ARG A 20 2.69 -1.88 -9.14
N GLN A 21 3.39 -2.18 -10.23
CA GLN A 21 4.15 -3.42 -10.36
C GLN A 21 5.54 -3.33 -9.72
N PHE A 22 6.11 -2.13 -9.58
CA PHE A 22 7.45 -1.96 -9.04
C PHE A 22 7.44 -1.82 -7.51
N PRO A 23 8.21 -2.67 -6.77
CA PRO A 23 8.32 -2.58 -5.32
C PRO A 23 8.81 -1.20 -4.82
N ALA A 24 9.66 -0.54 -5.60
CA ALA A 24 10.17 0.80 -5.28
C ALA A 24 9.05 1.86 -5.28
N GLN A 25 8.17 1.87 -6.28
CA GLN A 25 7.01 2.76 -6.32
C GLN A 25 6.00 2.43 -5.23
N ALA A 26 5.77 1.15 -4.93
CA ALA A 26 4.92 0.75 -3.82
C ALA A 26 5.47 1.24 -2.47
N SER A 27 6.79 1.16 -2.28
CA SER A 27 7.47 1.67 -1.09
C SER A 27 7.37 3.20 -0.98
N ALA A 28 7.53 3.92 -2.09
CA ALA A 28 7.35 5.37 -2.14
C ALA A 28 5.90 5.77 -1.82
N PHE A 29 4.93 5.08 -2.42
CA PHE A 29 3.51 5.27 -2.11
C PHE A 29 3.21 5.00 -0.63
N ALA A 30 3.77 3.93 -0.05
CA ALA A 30 3.56 3.58 1.35
C ALA A 30 3.99 4.73 2.28
N LYS A 31 5.16 5.36 2.04
CA LYS A 31 5.61 6.52 2.81
C LYS A 31 4.61 7.67 2.77
N VAL A 32 4.08 7.98 1.59
CA VAL A 32 3.07 9.04 1.41
C VAL A 32 1.74 8.68 2.10
N ALA A 33 1.29 7.43 1.96
CA ALA A 33 0.06 6.95 2.59
C ALA A 33 0.13 6.97 4.12
N ILE A 34 1.29 6.61 4.70
CA ILE A 34 1.53 6.67 6.15
C ILE A 34 1.45 8.10 6.67
N ALA A 35 1.98 9.08 5.91
CA ALA A 35 1.93 10.48 6.30
C ALA A 35 0.50 11.05 6.24
N ARG A 36 -0.33 10.56 5.31
CA ARG A 36 -1.71 11.05 5.10
C ARG A 36 -2.75 10.36 5.96
N HIS A 37 -2.52 9.11 6.36
CA HIS A 37 -3.51 8.28 7.04
C HIS A 37 -3.00 7.75 8.37
N THR A 38 -3.79 7.91 9.42
CA THR A 38 -3.51 7.25 10.70
C THR A 38 -3.76 5.74 10.56
N LEU A 39 -2.68 4.97 10.59
CA LEU A 39 -2.77 3.51 10.50
C LEU A 39 -3.18 2.89 11.84
N PRO A 40 -3.93 1.78 11.82
CA PRO A 40 -4.28 1.06 13.02
C PRO A 40 -3.01 0.51 13.69
N ARG A 41 -2.93 0.66 15.01
CA ARG A 41 -1.81 0.15 15.81
C ARG A 41 -1.76 -1.38 15.72
N ARG A 42 -0.67 -1.90 15.14
CA ARG A 42 -0.42 -3.34 14.89
C ARG A 42 1.03 -3.66 15.24
N ARG A 43 1.36 -4.95 15.36
CA ARG A 43 2.74 -5.44 15.60
C ARG A 43 3.69 -5.21 14.41
N ARG A 44 3.16 -4.97 13.21
CA ARG A 44 3.94 -4.72 11.98
C ARG A 44 4.23 -3.23 11.81
N THR A 45 5.29 -2.90 11.07
CA THR A 45 5.58 -1.50 10.75
C THR A 45 4.47 -0.91 9.88
N ALA A 46 4.31 0.42 9.94
CA ALA A 46 3.37 1.18 9.12
C ALA A 46 3.54 0.86 7.62
N GLN A 47 4.79 0.70 7.18
CA GLN A 47 5.14 0.35 5.81
C GLN A 47 4.71 -1.07 5.44
N ASP A 48 5.00 -2.07 6.28
CA ASP A 48 4.58 -3.47 6.04
C ASP A 48 3.07 -3.62 5.95
N ILE A 49 2.32 -2.82 6.73
CA ILE A 49 0.86 -2.81 6.70
C ILE A 49 0.37 -2.31 5.34
N VAL A 50 0.88 -1.18 4.86
CA VAL A 50 0.46 -0.57 3.58
C VAL A 50 0.92 -1.42 2.40
N MET A 51 2.18 -1.86 2.39
CA MET A 51 2.74 -2.75 1.37
C MET A 51 1.95 -4.06 1.29
N GLY A 52 1.61 -4.66 2.43
CA GLY A 52 0.80 -5.88 2.49
C GLY A 52 -0.65 -5.70 2.02
N TRP A 53 -1.18 -4.47 2.02
CA TRP A 53 -2.47 -4.17 1.40
C TRP A 53 -2.35 -3.99 -0.12
N CYS A 54 -1.30 -3.33 -0.58
CA CYS A 54 -1.06 -3.05 -1.99
C CYS A 54 -0.64 -4.30 -2.79
N GLY A 55 0.23 -5.15 -2.23
CA GLY A 55 0.65 -6.41 -2.87
C GLY A 55 -0.45 -7.46 -3.01
N ARG A 56 -1.55 -7.34 -2.25
CA ARG A 56 -2.74 -8.20 -2.41
C ARG A 56 -3.80 -7.59 -3.35
N ALA A 57 -3.62 -6.36 -3.80
CA ALA A 57 -4.52 -5.73 -4.75
C ALA A 57 -4.15 -6.18 -6.19
N PRO A 58 -5.12 -6.28 -7.12
CA PRO A 58 -4.84 -6.62 -8.51
C PRO A 58 -3.80 -5.68 -9.13
N GLY A 59 -2.72 -6.25 -9.66
CA GLY A 59 -1.60 -5.48 -10.23
C GLY A 59 -0.67 -4.83 -9.20
N GLY A 60 -0.74 -5.24 -7.92
CA GLY A 60 0.26 -4.89 -6.91
C GLY A 60 1.63 -5.54 -7.19
N PRO A 61 2.67 -5.09 -6.48
CA PRO A 61 4.00 -5.65 -6.63
C PRO A 61 4.00 -7.08 -6.12
N ASP A 62 4.71 -7.97 -6.81
CA ASP A 62 5.00 -9.28 -6.27
C ASP A 62 6.01 -9.11 -5.13
N LEU A 63 5.53 -9.26 -3.89
CA LEU A 63 6.32 -9.16 -2.67
C LEU A 63 6.67 -10.56 -2.12
N ALA A 64 6.54 -11.60 -2.94
CA ALA A 64 7.05 -12.93 -2.65
C ALA A 64 8.55 -13.02 -3.00
N ALA A 65 9.39 -12.48 -2.11
CA ALA A 65 10.81 -12.82 -2.00
C ALA A 65 11.22 -12.77 -0.53
#